data_AF-D7DB17-F1
#
_entry.id   AF-D7DB17-F1
#
_cell.length_a   1.000
_cell.length_b   1.000
_cell.length_c   1.000
_cell.angle_alpha   90.00
_cell.angle_beta   90.00
_cell.angle_gamma   90.00
#
_symmetry.space_group_name_H-M   'P 1'
#
loop_
_entity.id
_entity.type
_entity.pdbx_description
1 polymer ?
#
loop_
_entity_poly.entity_id
_entity_poly.type
_entity_poly.pdbx_seq_one_letter_code
_entity_poly.pdbx_strand_id
1 'polypeptide(L)'
;MRIWEIARKPKLVIRDLSLPLSVVRSKARRAGETVIPVLKDLVEDKVVGYLTPIELIMPTSHHTTIRVRDALREHPVLFQDMSIGEVFDKLREFKTIGAPVVNSVDEMKLQGVVSYNDILNYLIKAGYRPIAESIAEIMTVKELDKYVVSANDRVNKVWSRIVYRGQPGVVVRSLDEPIPQGILTYHEFIRTSR
;
A
#
# COMPACT_ATOMS: atom_id res chain seq x y z
N MET A 1 19.75 0.66 13.34
CA MET A 1 19.29 0.49 11.95
C MET A 1 18.28 1.56 11.65
N ARG A 2 18.66 2.48 10.78
CA ARG A 2 17.90 3.69 10.45
C ARG A 2 17.17 3.47 9.13
N ILE A 3 16.02 4.11 8.96
CA ILE A 3 15.15 3.83 7.82
C ILE A 3 15.74 4.30 6.48
N TRP A 4 16.64 5.30 6.50
CA TRP A 4 17.33 5.77 5.30
C TRP A 4 18.18 4.68 4.62
N GLU A 5 18.63 3.67 5.36
CA GLU A 5 19.39 2.53 4.82
C GLU A 5 18.52 1.60 3.95
N ILE A 6 17.20 1.72 4.06
CA ILE A 6 16.18 0.85 3.42
C ILE A 6 15.32 1.64 2.44
N ALA A 7 15.22 2.95 2.64
CA ALA A 7 14.47 3.85 1.78
C ALA A 7 14.95 3.72 0.33
N ARG A 8 14.05 3.27 -0.54
CA ARG A 8 14.32 3.18 -1.97
C ARG A 8 13.81 4.42 -2.67
N LYS A 9 14.44 4.74 -3.80
CA LYS A 9 13.91 5.77 -4.71
C LYS A 9 12.56 5.30 -5.28
N PRO A 10 11.48 6.10 -5.20
CA PRO A 10 10.23 5.76 -5.83
C PRO A 10 10.37 5.81 -7.36
N LYS A 11 9.71 4.88 -8.04
CA LYS A 11 9.65 4.81 -9.52
C LYS A 11 8.66 5.80 -10.11
N LEU A 12 7.74 6.32 -9.29
CA LEU A 12 6.75 7.31 -9.67
C LEU A 12 6.56 8.32 -8.53
N VAL A 13 6.55 9.60 -8.90
CA VAL A 13 6.15 10.72 -8.04
C VAL A 13 5.11 11.56 -8.76
N ILE A 14 4.20 12.18 -8.03
CA ILE A 14 3.17 13.07 -8.58
C ILE A 14 3.41 14.48 -8.07
N ARG A 15 3.25 15.47 -8.96
CA ARG A 15 3.35 16.90 -8.63
C ARG A 15 2.10 17.71 -8.99
N ASP A 16 1.20 17.11 -9.77
CA ASP A 16 -0.04 17.75 -10.18
C ASP A 16 -1.21 17.23 -9.34
N LEU A 17 -1.63 18.07 -8.38
CA LEU A 17 -2.77 17.82 -7.50
C LEU A 17 -4.12 17.80 -8.23
N SER A 18 -4.19 18.29 -9.48
CA SER A 18 -5.40 18.25 -10.31
C SER A 18 -5.53 16.97 -11.13
N LEU A 19 -4.49 16.13 -11.16
CA LEU A 19 -4.46 14.93 -11.99
C LEU A 19 -5.55 13.93 -11.53
N PRO A 20 -6.36 13.38 -12.45
CA PRO A 20 -7.35 12.36 -12.09
C PRO A 20 -6.71 11.07 -11.58
N LEU A 21 -7.31 10.44 -10.57
CA LEU A 21 -6.76 9.20 -9.99
C LEU A 21 -6.69 8.04 -10.99
N SER A 22 -7.59 7.99 -11.98
CA SER A 22 -7.54 6.98 -13.06
C SER A 22 -6.24 7.07 -13.87
N VAL A 23 -5.73 8.29 -14.10
CA VAL A 23 -4.46 8.54 -14.78
C VAL A 23 -3.30 8.11 -13.89
N VAL A 24 -3.34 8.46 -12.60
CA VAL A 24 -2.32 8.04 -11.62
C VAL A 24 -2.27 6.52 -11.52
N ARG A 25 -3.42 5.85 -11.44
CA ARG A 25 -3.53 4.38 -11.42
C ARG A 25 -2.85 3.73 -12.62
N SER A 26 -3.07 4.27 -13.82
CA SER A 26 -2.41 3.79 -15.04
C SER A 26 -0.89 3.97 -14.99
N LYS A 27 -0.40 5.13 -14.51
CA LYS A 27 1.04 5.39 -14.33
C LYS A 27 1.65 4.45 -13.28
N ALA A 28 0.99 4.29 -12.14
CA ALA A 28 1.42 3.43 -11.03
C ALA A 28 1.54 1.97 -11.46
N ARG A 29 0.54 1.45 -12.18
CA ARG A 29 0.56 0.08 -12.72
C ARG A 29 1.75 -0.14 -13.66
N ARG A 30 2.01 0.80 -14.58
CA ARG A 30 3.16 0.68 -15.51
C ARG A 30 4.50 0.74 -14.79
N ALA A 31 4.62 1.58 -13.76
CA ALA A 31 5.84 1.70 -12.96
C ALA A 31 6.02 0.53 -11.97
N GLY A 32 4.93 -0.16 -11.60
CA GLY A 32 4.93 -1.11 -10.50
C GLY A 32 5.21 -0.42 -9.15
N GLU A 33 4.71 0.80 -8.97
CA GLU A 33 4.91 1.60 -7.74
C GLU A 33 3.66 1.57 -6.86
N THR A 34 3.85 1.30 -5.57
CA THR A 34 2.78 1.14 -4.58
C THR A 34 2.79 2.24 -3.52
N VAL A 35 3.89 2.94 -3.33
CA VAL A 35 3.96 4.12 -2.48
C VAL A 35 4.34 5.27 -3.40
N ILE A 36 3.39 6.16 -3.68
CA ILE A 36 3.56 7.22 -4.67
C ILE A 36 3.58 8.55 -3.92
N PRO A 37 4.76 9.13 -3.65
CA PRO A 37 4.85 10.44 -3.04
C PRO A 37 4.21 11.49 -3.94
N VAL A 38 3.52 12.42 -3.29
CA VAL A 38 3.00 13.63 -3.91
C VAL A 38 3.82 14.79 -3.38
N LEU A 39 4.44 15.54 -4.29
CA LEU A 39 5.32 16.65 -3.98
C LEU A 39 4.66 17.97 -4.40
N LYS A 40 4.97 19.05 -3.69
CA LYS A 40 4.38 20.37 -3.94
C LYS A 40 4.73 20.92 -5.32
N ASP A 41 6.01 20.90 -5.70
CA ASP A 41 6.51 21.37 -7.00
C ASP A 41 7.92 20.79 -7.31
N LEU A 42 8.53 21.23 -8.40
CA LEU A 42 9.86 20.79 -8.86
C LEU A 42 11.03 21.44 -8.09
N VAL A 43 10.77 22.51 -7.35
CA VAL A 43 11.80 23.33 -6.73
C VAL A 43 11.98 22.96 -5.26
N GLU A 44 10.88 22.85 -4.52
CA GLU A 44 10.92 22.53 -3.09
C GLU A 44 11.08 21.02 -2.84
N ASP A 45 10.62 20.16 -3.78
CA ASP A 45 10.55 18.69 -3.64
C ASP A 45 9.96 18.24 -2.27
N LYS A 46 9.11 19.10 -1.72
CA LYS A 46 8.46 18.95 -0.42
C LYS A 46 7.33 17.94 -0.53
N VAL A 47 7.38 16.91 0.30
CA VAL A 47 6.31 15.91 0.41
C VAL A 47 5.09 16.57 1.04
N VAL A 48 3.98 16.60 0.27
CA VAL A 48 2.66 17.06 0.75
C VAL A 48 1.75 15.90 1.10
N GLY A 49 2.11 14.69 0.68
CA GLY A 49 1.40 13.47 1.02
C GLY A 49 1.81 12.34 0.09
N TYR A 50 0.98 11.30 0.00
CA TYR A 50 1.22 10.15 -0.85
C TYR A 50 -0.07 9.42 -1.21
N LEU A 51 0.02 8.52 -2.19
CA LEU A 51 -1.05 7.63 -2.61
C LEU A 51 -0.58 6.17 -2.51
N THR A 52 -1.50 5.28 -2.16
CA THR A 52 -1.32 3.82 -2.19
C THR A 52 -2.33 3.17 -3.14
N PRO A 53 -2.22 1.85 -3.42
CA PRO A 53 -3.23 1.14 -4.20
C PRO A 53 -4.65 1.33 -3.68
N ILE A 54 -4.85 1.50 -2.37
CA ILE A 54 -6.18 1.68 -1.77
C ILE A 54 -6.87 2.94 -2.31
N GLU A 55 -6.15 4.06 -2.34
CA GLU A 55 -6.69 5.32 -2.90
C GLU A 55 -6.92 5.20 -4.41
N LEU A 56 -6.04 4.48 -5.13
CA LEU A 56 -6.13 4.33 -6.57
C LEU A 56 -7.29 3.43 -7.03
N ILE A 57 -7.70 2.46 -6.21
CA ILE A 57 -8.86 1.60 -6.50
C ILE A 57 -10.17 2.18 -5.95
N MET A 58 -10.12 3.25 -5.16
CA MET A 58 -11.32 3.89 -4.62
C MET A 58 -12.30 4.34 -5.73
N PRO A 59 -11.85 4.86 -6.89
CA PRO A 59 -12.73 5.11 -8.01
C PRO A 59 -13.00 3.83 -8.81
N THR A 60 -14.27 3.42 -8.84
CA THR A 60 -14.76 2.28 -9.63
C THR A 60 -15.12 2.66 -11.08
N SER A 61 -15.21 3.96 -11.39
CA SER A 61 -15.50 4.48 -12.73
C SER A 61 -14.24 5.02 -13.42
N HIS A 62 -14.14 4.76 -14.73
CA HIS A 62 -13.08 5.32 -15.59
C HIS A 62 -13.24 6.84 -15.79
N HIS A 63 -14.45 7.37 -15.60
CA HIS A 63 -14.80 8.80 -15.71
C HIS A 63 -14.82 9.50 -14.35
N THR A 64 -14.07 8.99 -13.37
CA THR A 64 -14.00 9.63 -12.05
C THR A 64 -13.51 11.07 -12.15
N THR A 65 -14.19 11.96 -11.43
CA THR A 65 -13.76 13.34 -11.21
C THR A 65 -12.83 13.49 -10.01
N ILE A 66 -12.56 12.40 -9.28
CA ILE A 66 -11.67 12.39 -8.12
C ILE A 66 -10.23 12.61 -8.58
N ARG A 67 -9.60 13.63 -8.01
CA ARG A 67 -8.23 14.05 -8.30
C ARG A 67 -7.31 13.66 -7.16
N VAL A 68 -6.00 13.78 -7.40
CA VAL A 68 -4.96 13.51 -6.40
C VAL A 68 -5.22 14.25 -5.09
N ARG A 69 -5.60 15.53 -5.14
CA ARG A 69 -5.90 16.34 -3.95
C ARG A 69 -7.02 15.78 -3.06
N ASP A 70 -7.97 15.05 -3.66
CA ASP A 70 -9.18 14.59 -2.98
C ASP A 70 -8.96 13.25 -2.23
N ALA A 71 -7.89 12.52 -2.57
CA ALA A 71 -7.57 11.21 -1.98
C ALA A 71 -6.18 11.16 -1.35
N LEU A 72 -5.54 12.31 -1.17
CA LEU A 72 -4.18 12.41 -0.65
C LEU A 72 -4.12 11.88 0.79
N ARG A 73 -3.16 10.99 1.08
CA ARG A 73 -2.78 10.70 2.47
C ARG A 73 -1.69 11.66 2.91
N GLU A 74 -1.98 12.45 3.94
CA GLU A 74 -1.00 13.36 4.55
C GLU A 74 -0.13 12.64 5.60
N HIS A 75 -0.62 11.53 6.16
CA HIS A 75 0.09 10.76 7.19
C HIS A 75 0.01 9.24 6.98
N PRO A 76 1.05 8.49 7.43
CA PRO A 76 2.25 9.00 8.06
C PRO A 76 3.27 9.47 7.01
N VAL A 77 4.11 10.43 7.43
CA VAL A 77 5.39 10.71 6.78
C VAL A 77 6.47 10.24 7.75
N LEU A 78 7.44 9.49 7.25
CA LEU A 78 8.51 8.90 8.05
C LEU A 78 9.74 9.81 8.01
N PHE A 79 10.49 9.87 9.11
CA PHE A 79 11.76 10.61 9.15
C PHE A 79 12.93 9.67 8.96
N GLN A 80 13.95 10.11 8.22
CA GLN A 80 15.12 9.31 7.84
C GLN A 80 15.85 8.65 9.02
N ASP A 81 15.79 9.29 10.21
CA ASP A 81 16.44 8.81 11.43
C ASP A 81 15.58 7.86 12.26
N MET A 82 14.34 7.55 11.85
CA MET A 82 13.53 6.56 12.55
C MET A 82 14.15 5.16 12.47
N SER A 83 13.99 4.39 13.53
CA SER A 83 14.28 2.96 13.52
C SER A 83 13.20 2.18 12.76
N ILE A 84 13.51 0.94 12.37
CA ILE A 84 12.54 0.05 11.72
C ILE A 84 11.34 -0.23 12.62
N GLY A 85 11.55 -0.39 13.94
CA GLY A 85 10.46 -0.65 14.90
C GLY A 85 9.45 0.50 14.91
N GLU A 86 9.95 1.74 15.03
CA GLU A 86 9.10 2.95 14.99
C GLU A 86 8.34 3.06 13.66
N VAL A 87 9.00 2.75 12.54
CA VAL A 87 8.37 2.76 11.22
C VAL A 87 7.29 1.68 11.13
N PHE A 88 7.57 0.46 11.57
CA PHE A 88 6.60 -0.63 11.58
C PHE A 88 5.37 -0.27 12.40
N ASP A 89 5.56 0.29 13.60
CA ASP A 89 4.47 0.73 14.47
C ASP A 89 3.63 1.82 13.80
N LYS A 90 4.26 2.82 13.15
CA LYS A 90 3.55 3.86 12.39
C LYS A 90 2.78 3.28 11.20
N LEU A 91 3.38 2.40 10.40
CA LEU A 91 2.68 1.78 9.27
C LEU A 91 1.45 0.98 9.74
N ARG A 92 1.57 0.29 10.89
CA ARG A 92 0.47 -0.46 11.52
C ARG A 92 -0.62 0.47 12.05
N GLU A 93 -0.25 1.51 12.78
CA GLU A 93 -1.16 2.52 13.35
C GLU A 93 -2.01 3.18 12.25
N PHE A 94 -1.35 3.64 11.18
CA PHE A 94 -2.00 4.30 10.05
C PHE A 94 -2.60 3.32 9.02
N LYS A 95 -2.51 2.00 9.27
CA LYS A 95 -3.03 0.92 8.42
C LYS A 95 -2.64 1.08 6.95
N THR A 96 -1.36 1.35 6.71
CA THR A 96 -0.82 1.59 5.38
C THR A 96 0.30 0.61 5.07
N ILE A 97 0.48 0.29 3.79
CA ILE A 97 1.48 -0.69 3.33
C ILE A 97 2.91 -0.11 3.28
N GLY A 98 3.01 1.22 3.36
CA GLY A 98 4.25 1.97 3.22
C GLY A 98 3.99 3.48 3.22
N ALA A 99 5.06 4.25 3.28
CA ALA A 99 5.01 5.71 3.38
C ALA A 99 6.28 6.37 2.81
N PRO A 100 6.21 7.66 2.44
CA PRO A 100 7.39 8.44 2.09
C PRO A 100 8.30 8.65 3.31
N VAL A 101 9.60 8.67 3.05
CA VAL A 101 10.65 9.04 4.00
C VAL A 101 11.16 10.42 3.64
N VAL A 102 11.25 11.32 4.63
CA VAL A 102 11.76 12.68 4.47
C VAL A 102 12.95 12.95 5.38
N ASN A 103 13.70 14.00 5.07
CA ASN A 103 14.89 14.39 5.84
C ASN A 103 14.55 14.92 7.24
N SER A 104 13.58 15.82 7.36
CA SER A 104 13.20 16.44 8.62
C SER A 104 11.75 16.93 8.60
N VAL A 105 11.22 17.30 9.78
CA VAL A 105 9.88 17.88 9.96
C VAL A 105 9.75 19.22 9.25
N ASP A 106 10.81 20.02 9.23
CA ASP A 106 10.76 21.39 8.70
C ASP A 106 10.87 21.40 7.17
N GLU A 107 11.84 20.66 6.62
CA GLU A 107 12.11 20.65 5.18
C GLU A 107 11.17 19.72 4.42
N MET A 108 10.81 18.57 5.01
CA MET A 108 9.94 17.55 4.39
C MET A 108 10.39 17.14 2.98
N LYS A 109 11.69 17.19 2.68
CA LYS A 109 12.23 16.78 1.38
C LYS A 109 12.27 15.27 1.27
N LEU A 110 11.77 14.77 0.14
CA LEU A 110 11.72 13.33 -0.13
C LEU A 110 13.12 12.71 -0.17
N GLN A 111 13.38 11.75 0.72
CA GLN A 111 14.57 10.88 0.70
C GLN A 111 14.28 9.55 0.00
N GLY A 112 13.04 9.06 0.09
CA GLY A 112 12.64 7.82 -0.56
C GLY A 112 11.27 7.36 -0.10
N VAL A 113 10.99 6.08 -0.31
CA VAL A 113 9.79 5.40 0.18
C VAL A 113 10.19 4.09 0.85
N VAL A 114 9.39 3.67 1.84
CA VAL A 114 9.52 2.36 2.47
C VAL A 114 8.16 1.70 2.58
N SER A 115 8.14 0.39 2.31
CA SER A 115 7.00 -0.51 2.50
C SER A 115 7.36 -1.69 3.40
N TYR A 116 6.34 -2.46 3.83
CA TYR A 116 6.57 -3.73 4.52
C TYR A 116 7.48 -4.68 3.74
N ASN A 117 7.38 -4.70 2.41
CA ASN A 117 8.25 -5.53 1.57
C ASN A 117 9.70 -5.05 1.61
N ASP A 118 9.95 -3.74 1.64
CA ASP A 118 11.31 -3.19 1.73
C ASP A 118 11.94 -3.55 3.08
N ILE A 119 11.17 -3.44 4.18
CA ILE A 119 11.59 -3.85 5.52
C ILE A 119 11.89 -5.35 5.55
N LEU A 120 10.98 -6.19 5.08
CA LEU A 120 11.15 -7.65 5.07
C LEU A 120 12.36 -8.08 4.26
N ASN A 121 12.51 -7.56 3.04
CA ASN A 121 13.64 -7.87 2.17
C ASN A 121 14.97 -7.47 2.82
N TYR A 122 15.00 -6.33 3.51
CA TYR A 122 16.18 -5.92 4.24
C TYR A 122 16.49 -6.88 5.40
N LEU A 123 15.51 -7.23 6.23
CA LEU A 123 15.71 -8.14 7.36
C LEU A 123 16.25 -9.51 6.91
N ILE A 124 15.70 -10.05 5.82
CA ILE A 124 16.18 -11.29 5.20
C ILE A 124 17.65 -11.14 4.77
N LYS A 125 18.00 -10.03 4.08
CA LYS A 125 19.39 -9.77 3.63
C LYS A 125 20.37 -9.60 4.79
N ALA A 126 19.91 -9.03 5.90
CA ALA A 126 20.69 -8.87 7.12
C ALA A 126 20.80 -10.18 7.94
N GLY A 127 20.23 -11.28 7.46
CA GLY A 127 20.37 -12.60 8.07
C GLY A 127 19.39 -12.88 9.22
N TYR A 128 18.39 -12.02 9.44
CA TYR A 128 17.35 -12.28 10.43
C TYR A 128 16.50 -13.47 10.00
N ARG A 129 16.23 -14.36 10.96
CA ARG A 129 15.34 -15.51 10.77
C ARG A 129 14.03 -15.28 11.55
N PRO A 130 12.88 -15.74 11.02
CA PRO A 130 11.65 -15.74 11.78
C PRO A 130 11.82 -16.49 13.10
N ILE A 131 11.21 -15.98 14.17
CA ILE A 131 11.17 -16.63 15.49
C ILE A 131 10.21 -17.83 15.46
N ALA A 132 9.09 -17.69 14.72
CA ALA A 132 8.11 -18.75 14.58
C ALA A 132 8.68 -19.93 13.78
N GLU A 133 8.50 -21.14 14.29
CA GLU A 133 9.05 -22.36 13.67
C GLU A 133 8.08 -22.97 12.65
N SER A 134 6.79 -22.67 12.77
CA SER A 134 5.74 -23.17 11.90
C SER A 134 4.75 -22.09 11.45
N ILE A 135 4.12 -22.31 10.30
CA ILE A 135 3.04 -21.44 9.79
C ILE A 135 1.85 -21.44 10.76
N ALA A 136 1.59 -22.56 11.44
CA ALA A 136 0.48 -22.71 12.36
C ALA A 136 0.53 -21.71 13.54
N GLU A 137 1.73 -21.27 13.94
CA GLU A 137 1.92 -20.30 15.03
C GLU A 137 1.47 -18.88 14.66
N ILE A 138 1.55 -18.52 13.37
CA ILE A 138 1.36 -17.13 12.91
C ILE A 138 0.17 -16.97 11.96
N MET A 139 -0.41 -18.06 11.47
CA MET A 139 -1.55 -17.98 10.57
C MET A 139 -2.80 -17.44 11.28
N THR A 140 -3.60 -16.68 10.55
CA THR A 140 -4.92 -16.26 11.04
C THR A 140 -5.80 -17.49 11.23
N VAL A 141 -6.27 -17.76 12.45
CA VAL A 141 -7.15 -18.89 12.78
C VAL A 141 -8.56 -18.47 13.19
N LYS A 142 -8.76 -17.19 13.49
CA LYS A 142 -10.06 -16.64 13.92
C LYS A 142 -10.74 -15.91 12.77
N GLU A 143 -12.07 -15.99 12.73
CA GLU A 143 -12.91 -15.26 11.78
C GLU A 143 -12.56 -15.53 10.30
N LEU A 144 -12.14 -16.76 9.99
CA LEU A 144 -11.71 -17.17 8.65
C LEU A 144 -12.76 -16.87 7.56
N ASP A 145 -14.05 -16.97 7.88
CA ASP A 145 -15.15 -16.67 6.96
C ASP A 145 -15.11 -15.23 6.42
N LYS A 146 -14.47 -14.29 7.13
CA LYS A 146 -14.29 -12.91 6.65
C LYS A 146 -13.30 -12.82 5.50
N TYR A 147 -12.43 -13.81 5.35
CA TYR A 147 -11.36 -13.90 4.35
C TYR A 147 -11.69 -14.86 3.22
N VAL A 148 -12.86 -15.51 3.22
CA VAL A 148 -13.29 -16.44 2.17
C VAL A 148 -14.45 -15.84 1.39
N VAL A 149 -14.41 -15.97 0.07
CA VAL A 149 -15.48 -15.54 -0.84
C VAL A 149 -15.71 -16.58 -1.93
N SER A 150 -16.91 -16.58 -2.52
CA SER A 150 -17.21 -17.41 -3.68
C SER A 150 -16.76 -16.72 -4.97
N ALA A 151 -16.39 -17.50 -6.00
CA ALA A 151 -16.13 -16.96 -7.34
C ALA A 151 -17.36 -16.24 -7.95
N ASN A 152 -18.56 -16.57 -7.46
CA ASN A 152 -19.82 -15.96 -7.89
C ASN A 152 -20.21 -14.70 -7.08
N ASP A 153 -19.45 -14.34 -6.04
CA ASP A 153 -19.71 -13.13 -5.27
C ASP A 153 -19.51 -11.87 -6.12
N ARG A 154 -20.33 -10.84 -5.87
CA ARG A 154 -20.16 -9.54 -6.53
C ARG A 154 -18.81 -8.93 -6.16
N VAL A 155 -18.04 -8.51 -7.17
CA VAL A 155 -16.73 -7.86 -7.00
C VAL A 155 -16.78 -6.66 -6.03
N ASN A 156 -17.86 -5.85 -6.08
CA ASN A 156 -18.05 -4.70 -5.18
C ASN A 156 -18.08 -5.07 -3.69
N LYS A 157 -18.56 -6.28 -3.35
CA LYS A 157 -18.55 -6.80 -1.97
C LYS A 157 -17.13 -6.98 -1.47
N VAL A 158 -16.23 -7.51 -2.29
CA VAL A 158 -14.81 -7.69 -1.93
C VAL A 158 -14.08 -6.35 -1.93
N TRP A 159 -14.29 -5.55 -2.98
CA TRP A 159 -13.72 -4.22 -3.13
C TRP A 159 -13.97 -3.34 -1.90
N SER A 160 -15.23 -3.28 -1.43
CA SER A 160 -15.59 -2.48 -0.25
C SER A 160 -14.90 -2.96 1.03
N ARG A 161 -14.61 -4.26 1.17
CA ARG A 161 -13.86 -4.78 2.32
C ARG A 161 -12.38 -4.38 2.26
N ILE A 162 -11.79 -4.40 1.07
CA ILE A 162 -10.39 -3.97 0.88
C ILE A 162 -10.27 -2.46 1.14
N VAL A 163 -11.12 -1.64 0.49
CA VAL A 163 -11.02 -0.17 0.56
C VAL A 163 -11.46 0.38 1.91
N TYR A 164 -12.60 -0.06 2.45
CA TYR A 164 -13.18 0.55 3.66
C TYR A 164 -12.89 -0.22 4.95
N ARG A 165 -12.59 -1.52 4.88
CA ARG A 165 -12.29 -2.33 6.08
C ARG A 165 -10.81 -2.69 6.20
N GLY A 166 -9.98 -2.28 5.25
CA GLY A 166 -8.54 -2.53 5.26
C GLY A 166 -8.17 -4.01 5.18
N GLN A 167 -9.05 -4.85 4.61
CA GLN A 167 -8.71 -6.26 4.40
C GLN A 167 -7.61 -6.38 3.34
N PRO A 168 -6.52 -7.12 3.61
CA PRO A 168 -5.38 -7.21 2.69
C PRO A 168 -5.71 -8.03 1.42
N GLY A 169 -6.68 -8.92 1.52
CA GLY A 169 -7.15 -9.78 0.43
C GLY A 169 -8.10 -10.86 0.94
N VAL A 170 -8.63 -11.65 0.02
CA VAL A 170 -9.54 -12.78 0.30
C VAL A 170 -9.13 -14.01 -0.52
N VAL A 171 -9.35 -15.18 0.05
CA VAL A 171 -9.27 -16.47 -0.62
C VAL A 171 -10.57 -16.72 -1.36
N VAL A 172 -10.48 -17.07 -2.64
CA VAL A 172 -11.63 -17.47 -3.46
C VAL A 172 -11.77 -18.99 -3.37
N ARG A 173 -12.96 -19.46 -3.00
CA ARG A 173 -13.27 -20.88 -2.82
C ARG A 173 -14.61 -21.22 -3.47
N SER A 174 -14.77 -22.47 -3.94
CA SER A 174 -16.10 -22.97 -4.28
C SER A 174 -16.98 -23.08 -3.03
N LEU A 175 -18.29 -22.89 -3.22
CA LEU A 175 -19.28 -23.19 -2.17
C LEU A 175 -19.46 -24.70 -2.03
N ASP A 176 -19.38 -25.43 -3.13
CA ASP A 176 -19.65 -26.87 -3.20
C ASP A 176 -18.46 -27.71 -2.70
N GLU A 177 -17.23 -27.21 -2.90
CA GLU A 177 -16.01 -27.91 -2.50
C GLU A 177 -15.06 -27.00 -1.72
N PRO A 178 -14.43 -27.48 -0.64
CA PRO A 178 -13.55 -26.68 0.21
C PRO A 178 -12.17 -26.36 -0.39
N ILE A 179 -12.06 -26.32 -1.71
CA ILE A 179 -10.79 -26.17 -2.42
C ILE A 179 -10.57 -24.68 -2.77
N PRO A 180 -9.46 -24.07 -2.32
CA PRO A 180 -9.07 -22.73 -2.76
C PRO A 180 -8.84 -22.70 -4.28
N GLN A 181 -9.50 -21.77 -4.96
CA GLN A 181 -9.39 -21.56 -6.41
C GLN A 181 -8.45 -20.39 -6.75
N GLY A 182 -8.21 -19.49 -5.80
CA GLY A 182 -7.32 -18.34 -6.00
C GLY A 182 -7.35 -17.36 -4.83
N ILE A 183 -6.68 -16.22 -5.03
CA ILE A 183 -6.64 -15.11 -4.07
C ILE A 183 -6.98 -13.83 -4.82
N LEU A 184 -7.77 -12.96 -4.19
CA LEU A 184 -8.11 -11.63 -4.69
C LEU A 184 -7.59 -10.58 -3.72
N THR A 185 -6.70 -9.72 -4.19
CA THR A 185 -6.14 -8.57 -3.45
C THR A 185 -6.37 -7.27 -4.22
N TYR A 186 -5.94 -6.14 -3.68
CA TYR A 186 -5.92 -4.87 -4.44
C TYR A 186 -5.13 -4.98 -5.75
N HIS A 187 -4.18 -5.91 -5.84
CA HIS A 187 -3.31 -6.06 -7.00
C HIS A 187 -4.12 -6.42 -8.26
N GLU A 188 -5.13 -7.28 -8.14
CA GLU A 188 -5.99 -7.67 -9.26
C GLU A 188 -6.86 -6.49 -9.74
N PHE A 189 -7.35 -5.65 -8.83
CA PHE A 189 -8.10 -4.43 -9.17
C PHE A 189 -7.22 -3.44 -9.95
N ILE A 190 -6.00 -3.17 -9.46
CA ILE A 190 -5.03 -2.33 -10.16
C ILE A 190 -4.68 -2.90 -11.54
N ARG A 191 -4.37 -4.20 -11.61
CA ARG A 191 -3.97 -4.89 -12.84
C ARG A 191 -5.07 -4.86 -13.90
N THR A 192 -6.31 -5.09 -13.50
CA THR A 192 -7.46 -5.17 -14.42
C THR A 192 -8.17 -3.83 -14.67
N SER A 193 -7.74 -2.76 -13.99
CA SER A 193 -8.39 -1.42 -14.03
C SER A 193 -9.84 -1.41 -13.54
N ARG A 194 -10.19 -2.33 -12.66
CA ARG A 194 -11.54 -2.46 -12.09
C ARG A 194 -11.64 -1.75 -10.74
#